data_AF-A0A258BZD6-F1
#
_entry.id   AF-A0A258BZD6-F1
#
_cell.length_a   1.000
_cell.length_b   1.000
_cell.length_c   1.000
_cell.angle_alpha   90.00
_cell.angle_beta   90.00
_cell.angle_gamma   90.00
#
_symmetry.space_group_name_H-M   'P 1'
#
loop_
_entity.id
_entity.type
_entity.pdbx_description
1 polymer ?
#
loop_
_entity_poly.entity_id
_entity_poly.type
_entity_poly.pdbx_seq_one_letter_code
_entity_poly.pdbx_strand_id
1 'polypeptide(L)'
;MPHPTLTLALPDEAATAALGERLGAVARAGDVIALVGDLGAGKTTLARALIRSHLGPETEAPSPTFTLVQTYPGPRFDIWHFDLYRLEDPGEARELGLEEA
;
A
#
# COMPACT_ATOMS: atom_id res chain seq x y z
N MET A 1 18.38 -10.27 11.95
CA MET A 1 17.86 -9.97 13.31
C MET A 1 16.36 -10.24 13.30
N PRO A 2 15.74 -10.77 14.36
CA PRO A 2 14.30 -10.90 14.39
C PRO A 2 13.67 -9.50 14.39
N HIS A 3 12.80 -9.23 13.43
CA HIS A 3 11.98 -8.02 13.45
C HIS A 3 10.87 -8.21 14.49
N PRO A 4 10.49 -7.16 15.24
CA PRO A 4 9.35 -7.25 16.14
C PRO A 4 8.08 -7.54 15.34
N THR A 5 7.34 -8.56 15.76
CA THR A 5 6.07 -8.94 15.13
C THR A 5 4.90 -8.51 16.01
N LEU A 6 3.88 -7.93 15.39
CA LEU A 6 2.62 -7.59 16.02
C LEU A 6 1.48 -8.31 15.28
N THR A 7 0.60 -8.98 16.04
CA THR A 7 -0.61 -9.61 15.50
C THR A 7 -1.83 -8.83 15.95
N LEU A 8 -2.67 -8.42 15.00
CA LEU A 8 -3.89 -7.65 15.24
C LEU A 8 -5.10 -8.40 14.68
N ALA A 9 -6.22 -8.39 15.41
CA ALA A 9 -7.50 -8.85 14.89
C ALA A 9 -8.21 -7.70 14.17
N LEU A 10 -8.55 -7.91 12.89
CA LEU A 10 -9.28 -6.96 12.05
C LEU A 10 -10.61 -7.61 11.66
N PRO A 11 -11.66 -7.52 12.49
CA PRO A 11 -12.90 -8.29 12.31
C PRO A 11 -13.73 -7.83 11.11
N ASP A 12 -13.49 -6.62 10.60
CA ASP A 12 -14.27 -6.01 9.54
C ASP A 12 -13.44 -5.02 8.70
N GLU A 13 -14.07 -4.49 7.66
CA GLU A 13 -13.47 -3.51 6.76
C GLU A 13 -13.09 -2.21 7.48
N ALA A 14 -13.90 -1.78 8.46
CA ALA A 14 -13.65 -0.56 9.22
C ALA A 14 -12.38 -0.67 10.09
N ALA A 15 -12.13 -1.83 10.70
CA ALA A 15 -10.89 -2.09 11.45
C ALA A 15 -9.66 -2.07 10.53
N THR A 16 -9.80 -2.61 9.30
CA THR A 16 -8.74 -2.56 8.29
C THR A 16 -8.46 -1.12 7.84
N ALA A 17 -9.52 -0.33 7.63
CA ALA A 17 -9.39 1.08 7.28
C ALA A 17 -8.69 1.87 8.41
N ALA A 18 -9.10 1.67 9.66
CA ALA A 18 -8.47 2.32 10.82
C ALA A 18 -6.99 1.96 10.97
N LEU A 19 -6.59 0.73 10.63
CA LEU A 19 -5.17 0.35 10.58
C LEU A 19 -4.44 1.13 9.48
N GLY A 20 -5.03 1.21 8.28
CA GLY A 20 -4.46 1.96 7.16
C GLY A 20 -4.24 3.43 7.49
N GLU A 21 -5.21 4.06 8.15
CA GLU A 21 -5.09 5.44 8.63
C GLU A 21 -3.95 5.62 9.63
N ARG A 22 -3.82 4.70 10.58
CA ARG A 22 -2.72 4.73 11.57
C ARG A 22 -1.36 4.55 10.90
N LEU A 23 -1.26 3.67 9.91
CA LEU A 23 -0.04 3.47 9.14
C LEU A 23 0.32 4.74 8.34
N GLY A 24 -0.62 5.35 7.63
CA GLY A 24 -0.36 6.57 6.86
C GLY A 24 -0.06 7.81 7.72
N ALA A 25 -0.55 7.83 8.96
CA ALA A 25 -0.21 8.88 9.93
C ALA A 25 1.28 8.84 10.36
N VAL A 26 1.88 7.64 10.42
CA VAL A 26 3.26 7.44 10.88
C VAL A 26 4.28 7.21 9.76
N ALA A 27 3.82 6.84 8.57
CA ALA A 27 4.65 6.61 7.39
C ALA A 27 5.44 7.86 6.98
N ARG A 28 6.62 7.64 6.41
CA ARG A 28 7.57 8.66 5.98
C ARG A 28 8.12 8.33 4.60
N ALA A 29 8.71 9.33 3.95
CA ALA A 29 9.46 9.12 2.72
C ALA A 29 10.55 8.05 2.94
N GLY A 30 10.63 7.09 2.00
CA GLY A 30 11.56 5.96 2.06
C GLY A 30 11.06 4.73 2.82
N ASP A 31 9.89 4.79 3.47
CA ASP A 31 9.27 3.59 4.04
C ASP A 31 8.73 2.67 2.93
N VAL A 32 8.99 1.37 3.04
CA VAL A 32 8.44 0.35 2.14
C VAL A 32 7.48 -0.55 2.92
N ILE A 33 6.22 -0.59 2.48
CA ILE A 33 5.17 -1.40 3.10
C ILE A 33 4.74 -2.50 2.13
N ALA A 34 5.21 -3.72 2.37
CA ALA A 34 4.80 -4.89 1.59
C ALA A 34 3.52 -5.50 2.17
N LEU A 35 2.47 -5.59 1.34
CA LEU A 35 1.20 -6.23 1.70
C LEU A 35 1.14 -7.63 1.09
N VAL A 36 1.11 -8.66 1.93
CA VAL A 36 1.12 -10.07 1.51
C VAL A 36 -0.12 -10.77 2.04
N GLY A 37 -0.75 -11.58 1.19
CA GLY A 37 -1.94 -12.36 1.54
C GLY A 37 -2.71 -12.78 0.29
N ASP A 38 -3.67 -13.68 0.45
CA ASP A 38 -4.45 -14.25 -0.65
C ASP A 38 -5.36 -13.22 -1.36
N LEU A 39 -5.95 -13.62 -2.49
CA LEU A 39 -6.98 -12.84 -3.15
C LEU A 39 -8.16 -12.64 -2.19
N GLY A 40 -8.58 -11.38 -2.02
CA GLY A 40 -9.66 -11.03 -1.09
C GLY A 40 -9.20 -10.81 0.36
N ALA A 41 -7.91 -10.96 0.70
CA ALA A 41 -7.40 -10.75 2.06
C ALA A 41 -7.46 -9.30 2.59
N GLY A 42 -7.99 -8.34 1.82
CA GLY A 42 -8.13 -6.94 2.25
C GLY A 42 -6.93 -6.03 1.98
N LYS A 43 -5.91 -6.48 1.23
CA LYS A 43 -4.72 -5.68 0.87
C LYS A 43 -5.07 -4.31 0.26
N THR A 44 -5.95 -4.30 -0.75
CA THR A 44 -6.38 -3.06 -1.42
C THR A 44 -7.15 -2.14 -0.48
N THR A 45 -7.97 -2.70 0.42
CA THR A 45 -8.68 -1.90 1.44
C THR A 45 -7.69 -1.19 2.35
N LEU A 46 -6.67 -1.90 2.83
CA LEU A 46 -5.63 -1.33 3.68
C LEU A 46 -4.82 -0.24 2.96
N ALA A 47 -4.36 -0.53 1.73
CA ALA A 47 -3.61 0.43 0.91
C ALA A 47 -4.41 1.71 0.63
N ARG A 48 -5.70 1.57 0.26
CA ARG A 48 -6.59 2.70 0.02
C ARG A 48 -6.78 3.57 1.25
N ALA A 49 -7.00 2.96 2.41
CA ALA A 49 -7.15 3.72 3.66
C ALA A 49 -5.86 4.47 4.02
N LEU A 50 -4.70 3.85 3.84
CA LEU A 50 -3.40 4.51 3.99
C LEU A 50 -3.27 5.70 3.05
N ILE A 51 -3.51 5.52 1.75
CA ILE A 51 -3.41 6.59 0.74
C ILE A 51 -4.34 7.76 1.08
N ARG A 52 -5.61 7.47 1.39
CA ARG A 52 -6.60 8.49 1.76
C ARG A 52 -6.25 9.23 3.05
N SER A 53 -5.64 8.56 4.02
CA SER A 53 -5.20 9.23 5.25
C SER A 53 -4.13 10.30 4.99
N HIS A 54 -3.37 10.16 3.90
CA HIS A 54 -2.31 11.09 3.52
C HIS A 54 -2.77 12.15 2.51
N LEU A 55 -3.76 11.84 1.66
CA LEU A 55 -4.18 12.70 0.54
C LEU A 55 -5.59 13.29 0.68
N GLY A 56 -6.40 12.74 1.58
CA GLY A 56 -7.80 13.12 1.80
C GLY A 56 -8.78 11.97 1.53
N PRO A 57 -9.97 12.00 2.17
CA PRO A 57 -10.96 10.92 2.08
C PRO A 57 -11.53 10.72 0.67
N GLU A 58 -11.56 11.79 -0.14
CA GLU A 58 -12.08 11.79 -1.51
C GLU A 58 -11.12 11.17 -2.53
N THR A 59 -9.87 10.85 -2.13
CA THR A 59 -8.90 10.28 -3.07
C THR A 59 -9.34 8.90 -3.57
N GLU A 60 -9.43 8.76 -4.88
CA GLU A 60 -9.61 7.47 -5.53
C GLU A 60 -8.31 6.70 -5.55
N ALA A 61 -8.27 5.57 -4.82
CA ALA A 61 -7.16 4.63 -4.85
C ALA A 61 -7.69 3.20 -5.12
N PRO A 62 -8.00 2.88 -6.39
CA PRO A 62 -8.30 1.52 -6.80
C PRO A 62 -7.05 0.63 -6.72
N SER A 63 -7.23 -0.68 -6.88
CA SER A 63 -6.07 -1.58 -7.03
C SER A 63 -5.42 -1.32 -8.40
N PRO A 64 -4.11 -1.08 -8.49
CA PRO A 64 -3.41 -0.89 -9.76
C PRO A 64 -3.17 -2.24 -10.47
N THR A 65 -4.08 -3.20 -10.37
CA THR A 65 -3.90 -4.57 -10.90
C THR A 65 -3.64 -4.61 -12.41
N PHE A 66 -4.09 -3.59 -13.17
CA PHE A 66 -3.84 -3.47 -14.61
C PHE A 66 -2.75 -2.45 -14.95
N THR A 67 -2.58 -1.40 -14.15
CA THR A 67 -1.53 -0.39 -14.36
C THR A 67 -0.19 -0.80 -13.76
N LEU A 68 -0.20 -1.83 -12.91
CA LEU A 68 0.89 -2.41 -12.12
C LEU A 68 1.48 -1.45 -11.07
N VAL A 69 1.56 -0.16 -11.40
CA VAL A 69 1.92 0.93 -10.52
C VAL A 69 0.91 2.08 -10.65
N GLN A 70 0.64 2.76 -9.54
CA GLN A 70 -0.03 4.06 -9.53
C GLN A 70 0.67 4.97 -8.53
N THR A 71 1.01 6.17 -8.97
CA THR A 71 1.62 7.20 -8.12
C THR A 71 0.58 8.19 -7.66
N TYR A 72 0.71 8.62 -6.41
CA TYR A 72 -0.16 9.61 -5.81
C TYR A 72 0.69 10.73 -5.19
N PRO A 73 0.79 11.89 -5.88
CA PRO A 73 1.53 13.03 -5.36
C PRO A 73 0.92 13.52 -4.06
N GLY A 74 1.74 13.64 -3.02
CA GLY A 74 1.27 13.95 -1.68
C GLY A 74 1.93 15.17 -1.04
N PRO A 75 1.31 15.76 -0.01
CA PRO A 75 1.81 17.00 0.58
C PRO A 75 3.12 16.83 1.35
N ARG A 76 3.45 15.61 1.82
CA ARG A 76 4.71 15.32 2.55
C ARG A 76 5.66 14.40 1.78
N PHE A 77 5.11 13.51 0.95
CA PHE A 77 5.81 12.55 0.12
C PHE A 77 4.84 11.94 -0.88
N ASP A 78 5.36 11.41 -1.98
CA ASP A 78 4.57 10.70 -2.98
C ASP A 78 4.37 9.26 -2.54
N ILE A 79 3.19 8.69 -2.82
CA ILE A 79 2.93 7.27 -2.60
C ILE A 79 3.00 6.54 -3.92
N TRP A 80 3.85 5.52 -3.98
CA TRP A 80 3.92 4.57 -5.09
C TRP A 80 3.21 3.28 -4.68
N HIS A 81 2.06 3.02 -5.28
CA HIS A 81 1.27 1.82 -5.02
C HIS A 81 1.51 0.82 -6.13
N PHE A 82 2.17 -0.28 -5.79
CA PHE A 82 2.43 -1.39 -6.72
C PHE A 82 1.50 -2.56 -6.43
N ASP A 83 1.00 -3.19 -7.50
CA ASP A 83 0.33 -4.48 -7.44
C ASP A 83 1.14 -5.51 -8.24
N LEU A 84 1.97 -6.26 -7.51
CA LEU A 84 2.95 -7.19 -8.09
C LEU A 84 2.38 -8.61 -8.29
N TYR A 85 1.08 -8.82 -8.04
CA TYR A 85 0.47 -10.17 -8.09
C TYR A 85 0.59 -10.84 -9.46
N ARG A 86 0.75 -10.05 -10.53
CA ARG A 86 0.80 -10.53 -11.92
C ARG A 86 2.18 -10.58 -12.53
N LEU A 87 3.23 -10.21 -11.79
CA LEU A 87 4.59 -10.26 -12.33
C LEU A 87 5.10 -11.70 -12.35
N GLU A 88 5.65 -12.12 -13.48
CA GLU A 88 6.25 -13.45 -13.63
C GLU A 88 7.75 -13.42 -13.29
N ASP A 89 8.41 -12.28 -13.51
CA ASP A 89 9.83 -12.07 -13.23
C ASP A 89 10.08 -10.82 -12.35
N PRO A 90 10.98 -10.88 -11.34
CA PRO A 90 11.33 -9.73 -10.53
C PRO A 90 11.95 -8.54 -11.29
N GLY A 91 12.51 -8.78 -12.48
CA GLY A 91 13.00 -7.76 -13.40
C GLY A 91 11.89 -6.85 -13.93
N GLU A 92 10.68 -7.38 -14.13
CA GLU A 92 9.52 -6.58 -14.55
C GLU A 92 9.20 -5.48 -13.53
N ALA A 93 9.40 -5.74 -12.24
CA ALA A 93 9.21 -4.74 -11.20
C ALA A 93 10.19 -3.56 -11.33
N ARG A 94 11.43 -3.82 -11.78
CA ARG A 94 12.41 -2.74 -12.03
C ARG A 94 11.99 -1.88 -13.22
N GLU A 95 11.47 -2.50 -14.28
CA GLU A 95 10.96 -1.77 -15.45
C GLU A 95 9.76 -0.87 -15.11
N LEU A 96 9.02 -1.18 -14.05
CA LEU A 96 7.93 -0.36 -13.52
C LEU A 96 8.40 0.83 -12.67
N GLY A 97 9.70 1.03 -12.51
CA GLY A 97 10.26 2.15 -11.77
C GLY A 97 10.36 1.92 -10.26
N LEU A 98 10.43 0.67 -9.81
CA LEU A 98 10.49 0.34 -8.37
C LEU A 98 11.78 0.85 -7.70
N GLU A 99 12.89 1.01 -8.44
CA GLU A 99 14.16 1.49 -7.89
C GLU A 99 14.20 3.02 -7.76
N GLU A 100 13.31 3.71 -8.48
CA GLU A 100 13.16 5.17 -8.51
C GLU A 100 12.14 5.70 -7.50
N ALA A 101 11.32 4.82 -6.91
CA ALA A 101 10.28 5.14 -5.92
C ALA A 101 10.85 5.48 -4.54
#